data_AF-A0A6A6XFA1-F1
#
_entry.id   AF-A0A6A6XFA1-F1
#
_cell.length_a   1.000
_cell.length_b   1.000
_cell.length_c   1.000
_cell.angle_alpha   90.00
_cell.angle_beta   90.00
_cell.angle_gamma   90.00
#
_symmetry.space_group_name_H-M   'P 1'
#
loop_
_entity.id
_entity.type
_entity.pdbx_description
1 polymer ?
#
loop_
_entity_poly.entity_id
_entity_poly.type
_entity_poly.pdbx_seq_one_letter_code
_entity_poly.pdbx_strand_id
1 'polypeptide(L)'
;MLLKLLTAFYSGLLLTAQAETILGVTVFTRHGDRQSKHYSGYGLTALGTQQNFQVGGDYRSIYIASNSSKQILGVSENRVVNSQIFATAPDQSVLLNTATAFLQGLYPPLEGLDPEITSQTLNNGSSYGNPLNGYQYVVLHGKEEDAPDTIWLKGDEGCPVVTKSAKKFQESTEFQEKHKSTRAFYESFWEEIGSVYDYQPSNLTYANAYDIFDLLNVASIHNASSAGNVTEEELFQLRTLADSAEFGLNFNNTDPARSIGGQAFAGGILNQLNQTVSTKGKLKFSLMAGSYDTFLAFFGISNLTSTSPNFFGLPHYAATMSFELFTSENVTAFPSDNNDLRVRFLFRNGSDDGETLRAFPLFGGSEDSLPWTDFVSQMQNISITTSEQWCGICQSDMPFCEAYNSTGSSSPASSQGGSGGGMSNVVAGVIGAMVTLGVVAILVGLAFLFLRRRRTSHIAPATAQPINEKHSGRSDSDSA
;
A
#
# COMPACT_ATOMS: atom_id res chain seq x y z
N MET A 1 51.14 5.60 54.49
CA MET A 1 49.73 6.00 54.69
C MET A 1 49.09 6.11 53.33
N LEU A 2 48.01 5.36 53.11
CA LEU A 2 47.42 4.99 51.82
C LEU A 2 46.92 6.18 50.97
N LEU A 3 47.26 6.14 49.68
CA LEU A 3 46.65 6.93 48.61
C LEU A 3 45.38 6.20 48.15
N LYS A 4 44.20 6.77 48.39
CA LYS A 4 42.91 6.20 47.94
C LYS A 4 42.67 6.56 46.47
N LEU A 5 42.73 5.55 45.59
CA LEU A 5 42.13 5.61 44.25
C LEU A 5 40.61 5.64 44.37
N LEU A 6 39.97 6.63 43.75
CA LEU A 6 38.53 6.65 43.48
C LEU A 6 38.32 6.07 42.07
N THR A 7 37.89 4.81 42.00
CA THR A 7 37.43 4.16 40.77
C THR A 7 35.99 4.62 40.50
N ALA A 8 35.79 5.41 39.45
CA ALA A 8 34.46 5.74 38.95
C ALA A 8 33.90 4.53 38.20
N PHE A 9 32.89 3.86 38.77
CA PHE A 9 32.10 2.86 38.07
C PHE A 9 31.13 3.57 37.12
N TYR A 10 31.48 3.63 35.83
CA TYR A 10 30.49 3.86 34.77
C TYR A 10 29.63 2.59 34.66
N SER A 11 28.45 2.62 35.27
CA SER A 11 27.41 1.63 34.98
C SER A 11 26.79 2.00 33.64
N GLY A 12 27.33 1.43 32.56
CA GLY A 12 26.65 1.47 31.27
C GLY A 12 25.36 0.66 31.38
N LEU A 13 24.21 1.33 31.26
CA LEU A 13 22.97 0.65 30.91
C LEU A 13 23.16 0.07 29.50
N LEU A 14 23.51 -1.20 29.43
CA LEU A 14 23.30 -2.00 28.23
C LEU A 14 21.79 -2.05 28.02
N LEU A 15 21.29 -1.22 27.09
CA LEU A 15 20.02 -1.47 26.43
C LEU A 15 20.18 -2.82 25.74
N THR A 16 19.69 -3.89 26.37
CA THR A 16 19.50 -5.16 25.68
C THR A 16 18.54 -4.86 24.54
N ALA A 17 19.05 -4.82 23.30
CA ALA A 17 18.18 -4.88 22.13
C ALA A 17 17.29 -6.09 22.34
N GLN A 18 15.98 -5.86 22.50
CA GLN A 18 15.06 -6.99 22.55
C GLN A 18 15.21 -7.73 21.22
N ALA A 19 15.45 -9.03 21.33
CA ALA A 19 15.36 -9.96 20.23
C ALA A 19 14.00 -9.76 19.55
N GLU A 20 13.95 -9.30 18.31
CA GLU A 20 12.71 -9.24 17.53
C GLU A 20 12.92 -9.95 16.20
N THR A 21 11.88 -10.65 15.74
CA THR A 21 11.87 -11.28 14.41
C THR A 21 10.77 -10.66 13.57
N ILE A 22 11.13 -10.06 12.44
CA ILE A 22 10.16 -9.55 11.46
C ILE A 22 9.56 -10.72 10.68
N LEU A 23 8.24 -10.81 10.64
CA LEU A 23 7.50 -11.92 10.03
C LEU A 23 6.91 -11.54 8.66
N GLY A 24 6.63 -10.25 8.47
CA GLY A 24 6.28 -9.67 7.19
C GLY A 24 6.06 -8.15 7.28
N VAL A 25 6.00 -7.49 6.14
CA VAL A 25 5.85 -6.04 6.04
C VAL A 25 4.82 -5.69 4.96
N THR A 26 3.89 -4.79 5.28
CA THR A 26 2.99 -4.17 4.29
C THR A 26 3.35 -2.69 4.16
N VAL A 27 3.57 -2.23 2.93
CA VAL A 27 4.04 -0.89 2.61
C VAL A 27 3.06 -0.20 1.68
N PHE A 28 2.72 1.04 1.99
CA PHE A 28 2.05 1.96 1.09
C PHE A 28 3.01 3.08 0.68
N THR A 29 3.25 3.23 -0.62
CA THR A 29 4.17 4.24 -1.16
C THR A 29 3.43 5.32 -1.92
N ARG A 30 3.79 6.57 -1.67
CA ARG A 30 3.44 7.71 -2.54
C ARG A 30 4.29 7.64 -3.79
N HIS A 31 3.77 8.14 -4.90
CA HIS A 31 4.57 8.44 -6.08
C HIS A 31 5.76 9.38 -5.79
N GLY A 32 6.78 9.27 -6.63
CA GLY A 32 7.93 10.18 -6.63
C GLY A 32 7.60 11.50 -7.33
N ASP A 33 8.62 12.31 -7.56
CA ASP A 33 8.54 13.51 -8.37
C ASP A 33 7.92 13.22 -9.76
N ARG A 34 7.04 14.13 -10.18
CA ARG A 34 6.26 14.01 -11.41
C ARG A 34 6.12 15.38 -12.06
N GLN A 35 5.75 15.38 -13.34
CA GLN A 35 5.21 16.58 -13.97
C GLN A 35 3.98 17.08 -13.22
N SER A 36 3.64 18.37 -13.37
CA SER A 36 2.48 18.94 -12.67
C SER A 36 1.20 18.23 -13.07
N LYS A 37 0.37 17.94 -12.05
CA LYS A 37 -0.92 17.22 -12.21
C LYS A 37 -1.91 18.06 -13.02
N HIS A 38 -1.70 19.36 -13.08
CA HIS A 38 -2.49 20.30 -13.86
C HIS A 38 -2.58 19.91 -15.34
N TYR A 39 -1.51 19.37 -15.92
CA TYR A 39 -1.47 18.99 -17.33
C TYR A 39 -1.91 17.54 -17.56
N SER A 40 -2.82 17.32 -18.50
CA SER A 40 -3.21 15.98 -18.91
C SER A 40 -2.02 15.16 -19.40
N GLY A 41 -1.99 13.87 -19.08
CA GLY A 41 -0.90 12.98 -19.51
C GLY A 41 0.41 13.19 -18.76
N TYR A 42 0.39 13.88 -17.62
CA TYR A 42 1.56 14.03 -16.74
C TYR A 42 2.18 12.67 -16.39
N GLY A 43 3.51 12.62 -16.40
CA GLY A 43 4.28 11.42 -16.12
C GLY A 43 5.14 11.54 -14.87
N LEU A 44 5.54 10.38 -14.34
CA LEU A 44 6.62 10.28 -13.37
C LEU A 44 7.93 10.72 -14.06
N THR A 45 8.73 11.55 -13.40
CA THR A 45 10.01 12.01 -13.97
C THR A 45 11.12 10.99 -13.75
N ALA A 46 12.29 11.23 -14.35
CA ALA A 46 13.50 10.47 -14.02
C ALA A 46 13.88 10.64 -12.55
N LEU A 47 13.71 11.84 -11.97
CA LEU A 47 13.90 12.09 -10.54
C LEU A 47 12.94 11.22 -9.72
N GLY A 48 11.64 11.23 -10.02
CA GLY A 48 10.67 10.42 -9.28
C GLY A 48 10.89 8.91 -9.39
N THR A 49 11.36 8.46 -10.56
CA THR A 49 11.76 7.05 -10.74
C THR A 49 12.94 6.71 -9.83
N GLN A 50 13.97 7.57 -9.80
CA GLN A 50 15.15 7.38 -8.95
C GLN A 50 14.78 7.40 -7.45
N GLN A 51 13.92 8.32 -7.02
CA GLN A 51 13.47 8.42 -5.63
C GLN A 51 12.80 7.13 -5.14
N ASN A 52 11.88 6.57 -5.94
CA ASN A 52 11.21 5.31 -5.59
C ASN A 52 12.17 4.12 -5.63
N PHE A 53 13.08 4.08 -6.62
CA PHE A 53 14.13 3.07 -6.68
C PHE A 53 15.01 3.08 -5.42
N GLN A 54 15.45 4.26 -4.98
CA GLN A 54 16.24 4.42 -3.76
C GLN A 54 15.48 3.95 -2.52
N VAL A 55 14.23 4.39 -2.36
CA VAL A 55 13.39 3.96 -1.24
C VAL A 55 13.20 2.44 -1.25
N GLY A 56 12.94 1.83 -2.42
CA GLY A 56 12.89 0.37 -2.56
C GLY A 56 14.19 -0.33 -2.13
N GLY A 57 15.35 0.24 -2.48
CA GLY A 57 16.67 -0.24 -2.06
C GLY A 57 16.90 -0.12 -0.55
N ASP A 58 16.35 0.90 0.10
CA ASP A 58 16.39 1.03 1.56
C ASP A 58 15.54 -0.05 2.23
N TYR A 59 14.33 -0.33 1.71
CA TYR A 59 13.53 -1.45 2.20
C TYR A 59 14.21 -2.80 1.98
N ARG A 60 14.95 -2.99 0.87
CA ARG A 60 15.79 -4.17 0.67
C ARG A 60 16.83 -4.29 1.78
N SER A 61 17.54 -3.21 2.06
CA SER A 61 18.60 -3.16 3.07
C SER A 61 18.08 -3.47 4.48
N ILE A 62 16.84 -3.08 4.78
CA ILE A 62 16.22 -3.32 6.09
C ILE A 62 15.61 -4.72 6.18
N TYR A 63 14.87 -5.18 5.17
CA TYR A 63 13.97 -6.32 5.30
C TYR A 63 14.34 -7.56 4.46
N ILE A 64 15.23 -7.43 3.48
CA ILE A 64 15.54 -8.50 2.53
C ILE A 64 16.98 -9.00 2.68
N ALA A 65 17.93 -8.09 2.87
CA ALA A 65 19.35 -8.40 2.97
C ALA A 65 19.67 -9.29 4.19
N SER A 66 20.49 -10.32 4.00
CA SER A 66 20.80 -11.33 5.04
C SER A 66 21.67 -10.81 6.17
N ASN A 67 22.35 -9.69 5.97
CA ASN A 67 23.13 -9.01 6.99
C ASN A 67 22.29 -8.05 7.86
N SER A 68 21.00 -7.88 7.54
CA SER A 68 20.11 -7.05 8.34
C SER A 68 19.58 -7.80 9.56
N SER A 69 19.63 -7.15 10.73
CA SER A 69 18.96 -7.66 11.94
C SER A 69 17.43 -7.69 11.82
N LYS A 70 16.87 -6.97 10.84
CA LYS A 70 15.43 -6.90 10.55
C LYS A 70 15.02 -7.71 9.32
N GLN A 71 15.88 -8.59 8.82
CA GLN A 71 15.52 -9.46 7.70
C GLN A 71 14.21 -10.20 8.02
N ILE A 72 13.26 -10.14 7.08
CA ILE A 72 12.01 -10.88 7.21
C ILE A 72 12.33 -12.37 7.25
N LEU A 73 11.82 -13.06 8.27
CA LEU A 73 12.07 -14.48 8.50
C LEU A 73 11.84 -15.32 7.24
N GLY A 74 12.88 -15.90 6.66
CA GLY A 74 12.77 -16.82 5.52
C GLY A 74 12.40 -16.16 4.18
N VAL A 75 12.56 -14.84 4.05
CA VAL A 75 12.46 -14.17 2.74
C VAL A 75 13.63 -14.58 1.85
N SER A 76 13.38 -14.74 0.55
CA SER A 76 14.46 -14.96 -0.41
C SER A 76 15.17 -13.64 -0.70
N GLU A 77 16.47 -13.60 -0.40
CA GLU A 77 17.28 -12.38 -0.49
C GLU A 77 17.50 -11.93 -1.95
N ASN A 78 18.02 -12.82 -2.80
CA ASN A 78 18.43 -12.46 -4.16
C ASN A 78 17.37 -12.81 -5.20
N ARG A 79 16.67 -13.94 -5.05
CA ARG A 79 15.72 -14.43 -6.06
C ARG A 79 14.30 -13.99 -5.72
N VAL A 80 13.60 -13.38 -6.67
CA VAL A 80 12.15 -13.13 -6.54
C VAL A 80 11.41 -14.47 -6.42
N VAL A 81 10.69 -14.63 -5.32
CA VAL A 81 9.72 -15.71 -5.13
C VAL A 81 8.33 -15.09 -5.13
N ASN A 82 7.58 -15.26 -6.22
CA ASN A 82 6.26 -14.62 -6.40
C ASN A 82 5.24 -14.92 -5.30
N SER A 83 5.41 -16.00 -4.54
CA SER A 83 4.53 -16.27 -3.39
C SER A 83 4.89 -15.52 -2.10
N GLN A 84 6.07 -14.90 -2.05
CA GLN A 84 6.54 -14.09 -0.93
C GLN A 84 6.24 -12.60 -1.12
N ILE A 85 6.04 -12.15 -2.35
CA ILE A 85 5.87 -10.73 -2.69
C ILE A 85 4.50 -10.52 -3.33
N PHE A 86 3.76 -9.56 -2.81
CA PHE A 86 2.55 -9.02 -3.45
C PHE A 86 2.78 -7.55 -3.77
N ALA A 87 2.39 -7.10 -4.96
CA ALA A 87 2.46 -5.70 -5.32
C ALA A 87 1.23 -5.25 -6.10
N THR A 88 0.70 -4.07 -5.80
CA THR A 88 -0.45 -3.50 -6.50
C THR A 88 -0.40 -1.98 -6.58
N ALA A 89 -1.02 -1.43 -7.61
CA ALA A 89 -1.24 -0.01 -7.80
C ALA A 89 -2.55 0.19 -8.61
N PRO A 90 -3.20 1.35 -8.54
CA PRO A 90 -4.20 1.72 -9.53
C PRO A 90 -3.59 1.67 -10.93
N ASP A 91 -4.40 1.35 -11.95
CA ASP A 91 -3.99 1.30 -13.35
C ASP A 91 -3.82 2.72 -13.94
N GLN A 92 -2.87 3.45 -13.34
CA GLN A 92 -2.49 4.81 -13.68
C GLN A 92 -0.98 4.80 -13.88
N SER A 93 -0.51 5.36 -15.01
CA SER A 93 0.90 5.28 -15.43
C SER A 93 1.88 5.72 -14.34
N VAL A 94 1.59 6.83 -13.64
CA VAL A 94 2.42 7.34 -12.55
C VAL A 94 2.52 6.34 -11.39
N LEU A 95 1.42 5.70 -11.01
CA LEU A 95 1.35 4.81 -9.85
C LEU A 95 1.91 3.42 -10.15
N LEU A 96 1.66 2.89 -11.34
CA LEU A 96 2.29 1.66 -11.81
C LEU A 96 3.81 1.84 -11.92
N ASN A 97 4.28 2.92 -12.56
CA ASN A 97 5.71 3.20 -12.69
C ASN A 97 6.38 3.44 -11.33
N THR A 98 5.67 4.06 -10.39
CA THR A 98 6.11 4.21 -8.98
C THR A 98 6.37 2.84 -8.35
N ALA A 99 5.39 1.93 -8.41
CA ALA A 99 5.53 0.59 -7.86
C ALA A 99 6.64 -0.19 -8.57
N THR A 100 6.74 -0.11 -9.90
CA THR A 100 7.81 -0.75 -10.67
C THR A 100 9.19 -0.26 -10.25
N ALA A 101 9.38 1.06 -10.11
CA ALA A 101 10.65 1.64 -9.68
C ALA A 101 11.02 1.20 -8.26
N PHE A 102 10.06 1.21 -7.33
CA PHE A 102 10.28 0.68 -5.98
C PHE A 102 10.72 -0.79 -6.01
N LEU A 103 10.02 -1.64 -6.79
CA LEU A 103 10.33 -3.07 -6.88
C LEU A 103 11.69 -3.34 -7.53
N GLN A 104 12.12 -2.49 -8.46
CA GLN A 104 13.47 -2.50 -9.02
C GLN A 104 14.53 -2.24 -7.94
N GLY A 105 14.27 -1.37 -6.97
CA GLY A 105 15.14 -1.17 -5.82
C GLY A 105 15.10 -2.34 -4.83
N LEU A 106 13.90 -2.90 -4.59
CA LEU A 106 13.69 -4.00 -3.65
C LEU A 106 14.38 -5.30 -4.09
N TYR A 107 14.26 -5.63 -5.37
CA TYR A 107 14.90 -6.77 -6.04
C TYR A 107 15.67 -6.28 -7.28
N PRO A 108 16.91 -5.79 -7.10
CA PRO A 108 17.70 -5.24 -8.18
C PRO A 108 18.15 -6.32 -9.18
N PRO A 109 18.61 -5.90 -10.37
CA PRO A 109 19.24 -6.80 -11.33
C PRO A 109 20.43 -7.55 -10.70
N LEU A 110 20.54 -8.85 -10.95
CA LEU A 110 21.52 -9.70 -10.26
C LEU A 110 22.81 -9.95 -11.04
N GLU A 111 23.04 -9.40 -12.23
CA GLU A 111 24.33 -9.65 -12.92
C GLU A 111 25.54 -9.26 -12.05
N GLY A 112 25.40 -8.25 -11.19
CA GLY A 112 26.41 -7.87 -10.19
C GLY A 112 26.30 -8.56 -8.82
N LEU A 113 25.26 -9.36 -8.57
CA LEU A 113 24.98 -10.00 -7.26
C LEU A 113 25.07 -11.53 -7.31
N ASP A 114 24.48 -12.15 -8.32
CA ASP A 114 24.44 -13.59 -8.53
C ASP A 114 24.04 -13.92 -10.00
N PRO A 115 25.02 -14.04 -10.92
CA PRO A 115 24.76 -14.29 -12.35
C PRO A 115 24.21 -15.70 -12.63
N GLU A 116 24.31 -16.64 -11.69
CA GLU A 116 23.75 -18.00 -11.87
C GLU A 116 22.22 -18.00 -11.71
N ILE A 117 21.66 -17.13 -10.86
CA ILE A 117 20.20 -17.02 -10.68
C ILE A 117 19.51 -16.49 -11.93
N THR A 118 20.18 -15.63 -12.70
CA THR A 118 19.59 -14.91 -13.83
C THR A 118 19.86 -15.57 -15.18
N SER A 119 20.55 -16.71 -15.20
CA SER A 119 20.85 -17.43 -16.42
C SER A 119 20.10 -18.76 -16.51
N GLN A 120 19.62 -19.06 -17.70
CA GLN A 120 19.04 -20.36 -18.06
C GLN A 120 19.97 -21.05 -19.05
N THR A 121 20.49 -22.21 -18.66
CA THR A 121 21.19 -23.11 -19.59
C THR A 121 20.19 -24.04 -20.26
N LEU A 122 20.17 -24.06 -21.59
CA LEU A 122 19.34 -24.94 -22.39
C LEU A 122 20.02 -26.31 -22.58
N ASN A 123 19.24 -27.33 -22.96
CA ASN A 123 19.74 -28.70 -23.19
C ASN A 123 20.83 -28.79 -24.27
N ASN A 124 20.94 -27.81 -25.17
CA ASN A 124 21.99 -27.72 -26.19
C ASN A 124 23.30 -27.09 -25.67
N GLY A 125 23.37 -26.73 -24.39
CA GLY A 125 24.53 -26.10 -23.75
C GLY A 125 24.62 -24.58 -23.91
N SER A 126 23.70 -23.93 -24.64
CA SER A 126 23.63 -22.47 -24.69
C SER A 126 23.05 -21.88 -23.40
N SER A 127 23.55 -20.71 -23.00
CA SER A 127 23.09 -20.00 -21.80
C SER A 127 22.51 -18.64 -22.17
N TYR A 128 21.38 -18.31 -21.58
CA TYR A 128 20.68 -17.03 -21.77
C TYR A 128 20.49 -16.36 -20.42
N GLY A 129 21.03 -15.15 -20.27
CA GLY A 129 20.74 -14.29 -19.13
C GLY A 129 19.43 -13.54 -19.33
N ASN A 130 18.76 -13.20 -18.23
CA ASN A 130 17.67 -12.24 -18.26
C ASN A 130 18.17 -10.88 -18.81
N PRO A 131 17.36 -10.16 -19.61
CA PRO A 131 17.70 -8.82 -20.09
C PRO A 131 17.96 -7.82 -18.96
N LEU A 132 18.45 -6.62 -19.31
CA LEU A 132 18.69 -5.51 -18.37
C LEU A 132 19.57 -5.94 -17.19
N ASN A 133 20.69 -6.59 -17.50
CA ASN A 133 21.71 -7.01 -16.53
C ASN A 133 21.17 -7.97 -15.47
N GLY A 134 20.37 -8.97 -15.89
CA GLY A 134 19.79 -9.93 -14.97
C GLY A 134 18.58 -9.41 -14.21
N TYR A 135 17.76 -8.56 -14.84
CA TYR A 135 16.56 -8.02 -14.21
C TYR A 135 15.59 -9.14 -13.78
N GLN A 136 14.90 -8.89 -12.67
CA GLN A 136 13.94 -9.81 -12.07
C GLN A 136 12.53 -9.26 -12.19
N TYR A 137 11.61 -10.09 -12.65
CA TYR A 137 10.22 -9.71 -12.84
C TYR A 137 9.41 -10.02 -11.58
N VAL A 138 9.02 -8.98 -10.85
CA VAL A 138 8.02 -9.05 -9.78
C VAL A 138 6.64 -8.79 -10.40
N VAL A 139 5.66 -9.62 -10.04
CA VAL A 139 4.28 -9.43 -10.51
C VAL A 139 3.67 -8.19 -9.85
N LEU A 140 3.31 -7.20 -10.66
CA LEU A 140 2.59 -5.99 -10.25
C LEU A 140 1.14 -6.07 -10.75
N HIS A 141 0.19 -6.00 -9.83
CA HIS A 141 -1.24 -6.03 -10.13
C HIS A 141 -1.78 -4.61 -10.29
N GLY A 142 -2.01 -4.18 -11.52
CA GLY A 142 -2.81 -2.99 -11.83
C GLY A 142 -4.27 -3.20 -11.46
N LYS A 143 -4.91 -2.17 -10.89
CA LYS A 143 -6.33 -2.16 -10.54
C LYS A 143 -7.06 -1.15 -11.41
N GLU A 144 -7.93 -1.66 -12.27
CA GLU A 144 -8.80 -0.84 -13.11
C GLU A 144 -9.73 0.01 -12.23
N GLU A 145 -10.13 1.18 -12.72
CA GLU A 145 -10.95 2.15 -11.97
C GLU A 145 -12.33 1.58 -11.58
N ASP A 146 -12.87 0.65 -12.37
CA ASP A 146 -14.15 -0.02 -12.13
C ASP A 146 -14.01 -1.40 -11.45
N ALA A 147 -12.81 -1.78 -11.02
CA ALA A 147 -12.59 -3.01 -10.28
C ALA A 147 -12.99 -2.83 -8.79
N PRO A 148 -13.74 -3.77 -8.17
CA PRO A 148 -14.18 -3.62 -6.78
C PRO A 148 -13.06 -3.44 -5.75
N ASP A 149 -11.85 -3.93 -6.05
CA ASP A 149 -10.68 -3.89 -5.18
C ASP A 149 -9.82 -2.63 -5.37
N THR A 150 -10.13 -1.78 -6.35
CA THR A 150 -9.48 -0.46 -6.51
C THR A 150 -9.75 0.46 -5.32
N ILE A 151 -10.87 0.27 -4.61
CA ILE A 151 -11.27 1.07 -3.45
C ILE A 151 -10.23 1.02 -2.32
N TRP A 152 -9.41 -0.03 -2.25
CA TRP A 152 -8.33 -0.15 -1.25
C TRP A 152 -7.18 0.83 -1.50
N LEU A 153 -7.10 1.38 -2.71
CA LEU A 153 -6.06 2.30 -3.17
C LEU A 153 -6.63 3.69 -3.51
N LYS A 154 -7.91 3.76 -3.89
CA LYS A 154 -8.62 4.94 -4.42
C LYS A 154 -10.06 5.04 -3.90
N GLY A 155 -10.26 4.75 -2.60
CA GLY A 155 -11.60 4.67 -2.01
C GLY A 155 -12.36 6.00 -1.93
N ASP A 156 -11.71 7.12 -2.23
CA ASP A 156 -12.30 8.45 -2.35
C ASP A 156 -12.90 8.72 -3.74
N GLU A 157 -12.36 8.07 -4.79
CA GLU A 157 -12.83 8.21 -6.17
C GLU A 157 -14.14 7.43 -6.38
N GLY A 158 -15.01 7.92 -7.28
CA GLY A 158 -16.31 7.29 -7.53
C GLY A 158 -17.28 7.31 -6.34
N CYS A 159 -17.03 8.14 -5.31
CA CYS A 159 -17.85 8.21 -4.10
C CYS A 159 -18.62 9.54 -3.97
N PRO A 160 -19.90 9.62 -4.38
CA PRO A 160 -20.71 10.84 -4.29
C PRO A 160 -20.79 11.46 -2.89
N VAL A 161 -20.76 10.63 -1.85
CA VAL A 161 -20.76 11.08 -0.45
C VAL A 161 -19.48 11.84 -0.08
N VAL A 162 -18.30 11.40 -0.54
CA VAL A 162 -17.04 12.15 -0.40
C VAL A 162 -17.14 13.47 -1.15
N THR A 163 -17.62 13.48 -2.40
CA THR A 163 -17.78 14.72 -3.18
C THR A 163 -18.70 15.72 -2.50
N LYS A 164 -19.81 15.27 -1.91
CA LYS A 164 -20.72 16.12 -1.15
C LYS A 164 -20.06 16.65 0.12
N SER A 165 -19.29 15.81 0.80
CA SER A 165 -18.48 16.21 1.95
C SER A 165 -17.48 17.30 1.52
N ALA A 166 -16.68 17.09 0.49
CA ALA A 166 -15.73 18.05 -0.10
C ALA A 166 -16.35 19.46 -0.25
N LYS A 167 -17.52 19.55 -0.87
CA LYS A 167 -18.27 20.81 -1.04
C LYS A 167 -18.61 21.51 0.29
N LYS A 168 -19.05 20.76 1.32
CA LYS A 168 -19.32 21.34 2.65
C LYS A 168 -18.08 21.97 3.29
N PHE A 169 -16.88 21.43 3.02
CA PHE A 169 -15.65 22.06 3.54
C PHE A 169 -15.38 23.38 2.84
N GLN A 170 -15.57 23.45 1.52
CA GLN A 170 -15.46 24.71 0.77
C GLN A 170 -16.46 25.76 1.26
N GLU A 171 -17.63 25.36 1.77
CA GLU A 171 -18.64 26.24 2.37
C GLU A 171 -18.36 26.60 3.85
N SER A 172 -17.36 25.97 4.49
CA SER A 172 -17.09 26.14 5.92
C SER A 172 -16.45 27.49 6.25
N THR A 173 -16.66 27.96 7.49
CA THR A 173 -16.02 29.20 8.00
C THR A 173 -14.50 29.14 7.88
N GLU A 174 -13.88 28.00 8.23
CA GLU A 174 -12.42 27.83 8.14
C GLU A 174 -11.91 28.08 6.71
N PHE A 175 -12.57 27.47 5.72
CA PHE A 175 -12.18 27.63 4.32
C PHE A 175 -12.39 29.06 3.84
N GLN A 176 -13.53 29.67 4.16
CA GLN A 176 -13.86 31.04 3.74
C GLN A 176 -12.92 32.08 4.37
N GLU A 177 -12.50 31.88 5.62
CA GLU A 177 -11.52 32.73 6.32
C GLU A 177 -10.13 32.63 5.68
N LYS A 178 -9.64 31.41 5.39
CA LYS A 178 -8.37 31.22 4.66
C LYS A 178 -8.47 31.83 3.26
N HIS A 179 -9.52 31.53 2.52
CA HIS A 179 -9.75 32.07 1.18
C HIS A 179 -9.71 33.60 1.13
N LYS A 180 -10.34 34.27 2.09
CA LYS A 180 -10.33 35.74 2.18
C LYS A 180 -8.97 36.27 2.63
N SER A 181 -8.37 35.68 3.67
CA SER A 181 -7.15 36.20 4.27
C SER A 181 -5.91 36.01 3.39
N THR A 182 -5.89 34.99 2.54
CA THR A 182 -4.73 34.71 1.67
C THR A 182 -4.92 35.14 0.22
N ARG A 183 -6.02 35.84 -0.11
CA ARG A 183 -6.32 36.27 -1.48
C ARG A 183 -5.18 37.11 -2.08
N ALA A 184 -4.73 38.13 -1.36
CA ALA A 184 -3.66 39.01 -1.82
C ALA A 184 -2.33 38.27 -2.01
N PHE A 185 -2.04 37.27 -1.17
CA PHE A 185 -0.86 36.42 -1.30
C PHE A 185 -0.92 35.56 -2.56
N TYR A 186 -2.07 34.95 -2.88
CA TYR A 186 -2.18 34.21 -4.14
C TYR A 186 -2.11 35.13 -5.35
N GLU A 187 -2.75 36.30 -5.31
CA GLU A 187 -2.75 37.25 -6.44
C GLU A 187 -1.35 37.77 -6.81
N SER A 188 -0.37 37.73 -5.89
CA SER A 188 1.00 38.15 -6.20
C SER A 188 1.74 37.22 -7.16
N PHE A 189 1.29 35.96 -7.33
CA PHE A 189 1.93 34.98 -8.21
C PHE A 189 1.42 35.00 -9.67
N TRP A 190 0.74 36.08 -10.07
CA TRP A 190 0.19 36.17 -11.42
C TRP A 190 1.27 36.22 -12.50
N GLU A 191 2.43 36.82 -12.23
CA GLU A 191 3.52 36.88 -13.21
C GLU A 191 4.11 35.48 -13.49
N GLU A 192 4.15 34.62 -12.49
CA GLU A 192 4.65 33.24 -12.58
C GLU A 192 3.62 32.29 -13.21
N ILE A 193 2.33 32.47 -12.90
CA ILE A 193 1.26 31.55 -13.31
C ILE A 193 0.51 32.01 -14.55
N GLY A 194 0.56 33.29 -14.92
CA GLY A 194 -0.27 33.85 -15.99
C GLY A 194 -0.04 33.28 -17.39
N SER A 195 1.02 32.48 -17.57
CA SER A 195 1.30 31.73 -18.81
C SER A 195 0.68 30.32 -18.85
N VAL A 196 0.14 29.83 -17.74
CA VAL A 196 -0.61 28.56 -17.68
C VAL A 196 -1.94 28.74 -18.44
N TYR A 197 -2.17 27.85 -19.41
CA TYR A 197 -3.08 28.09 -20.54
C TYR A 197 -4.56 28.35 -20.17
N ASP A 198 -5.03 27.85 -19.04
CA ASP A 198 -6.41 27.95 -18.56
C ASP A 198 -6.55 28.77 -17.26
N TYR A 199 -5.46 29.35 -16.77
CA TYR A 199 -5.48 30.21 -15.59
C TYR A 199 -5.91 31.63 -15.91
N GLN A 200 -6.72 32.19 -15.03
CA GLN A 200 -7.11 33.61 -14.99
C GLN A 200 -6.82 34.17 -13.59
N PRO A 201 -6.73 35.51 -13.42
CA PRO A 201 -6.51 36.13 -12.10
C PRO A 201 -7.55 35.73 -11.03
N SER A 202 -8.77 35.36 -11.44
CA SER A 202 -9.81 34.85 -10.55
C SER A 202 -9.46 33.48 -9.96
N ASN A 203 -8.62 32.68 -10.60
CA ASN A 203 -8.21 31.35 -10.12
C ASN A 203 -7.20 31.43 -8.98
N LEU A 204 -6.44 32.52 -8.82
CA LEU A 204 -5.39 32.66 -7.80
C LEU A 204 -5.99 32.86 -6.40
N THR A 205 -6.48 31.77 -5.81
CA THR A 205 -7.16 31.72 -4.51
C THR A 205 -6.78 30.45 -3.76
N TYR A 206 -7.13 30.44 -2.47
CA TYR A 206 -7.09 29.23 -1.65
C TYR A 206 -7.92 28.06 -2.22
N ALA A 207 -8.93 28.34 -3.06
CA ALA A 207 -9.71 27.26 -3.68
C ALA A 207 -8.89 26.41 -4.66
N ASN A 208 -7.78 26.95 -5.17
CA ASN A 208 -6.81 26.24 -6.01
C ASN A 208 -5.45 26.10 -5.29
N ALA A 209 -5.45 26.07 -3.95
CA ALA A 209 -4.23 26.06 -3.15
C ALA A 209 -3.24 24.96 -3.57
N TYR A 210 -3.72 23.73 -3.76
CA TYR A 210 -2.88 22.61 -4.19
C TYR A 210 -2.38 22.78 -5.62
N ASP A 211 -3.25 23.14 -6.56
CA ASP A 211 -2.88 23.25 -7.98
C ASP A 211 -1.83 24.35 -8.20
N ILE A 212 -2.02 25.51 -7.55
CA ILE A 212 -1.06 26.61 -7.56
C ILE A 212 0.28 26.19 -6.94
N PHE A 213 0.26 25.53 -5.78
CA PHE A 213 1.47 25.00 -5.16
C PHE A 213 2.17 23.97 -6.06
N ASP A 214 1.43 23.04 -6.65
CA ASP A 214 1.98 21.99 -7.52
C ASP A 214 2.66 22.57 -8.76
N LEU A 215 2.00 23.53 -9.44
CA LEU A 215 2.56 24.23 -10.60
C LEU A 215 3.88 24.93 -10.25
N LEU A 216 3.90 25.71 -9.17
CA LEU A 216 5.08 26.48 -8.77
C LEU A 216 6.20 25.58 -8.22
N ASN A 217 5.87 24.55 -7.45
CA ASN A 217 6.85 23.58 -6.92
C ASN A 217 7.48 22.76 -8.05
N VAL A 218 6.70 22.27 -9.01
CA VAL A 218 7.26 21.54 -10.16
C VAL A 218 8.11 22.48 -11.01
N ALA A 219 7.66 23.72 -11.24
CA ALA A 219 8.45 24.71 -11.96
C ALA A 219 9.77 25.02 -11.24
N SER A 220 9.78 25.15 -9.91
CA SER A 220 11.03 25.41 -9.16
C SER A 220 12.02 24.25 -9.22
N ILE A 221 11.56 23.01 -9.42
CA ILE A 221 12.42 21.83 -9.56
C ILE A 221 12.96 21.69 -10.98
N HIS A 222 12.10 21.88 -12.00
CA HIS A 222 12.40 21.47 -13.38
C HIS A 222 12.61 22.62 -14.37
N ASN A 223 12.10 23.82 -14.09
CA ASN A 223 12.19 24.95 -15.01
C ASN A 223 13.33 25.88 -14.60
N ALA A 224 14.45 25.81 -15.31
CA ALA A 224 15.61 26.67 -15.06
C ALA A 224 15.26 28.18 -15.12
N SER A 225 14.28 28.57 -15.93
CA SER A 225 13.79 29.96 -16.03
C SER A 225 12.92 30.41 -14.86
N SER A 226 12.50 29.50 -13.97
CA SER A 226 11.70 29.78 -12.78
C SER A 226 12.55 29.89 -11.52
N ALA A 227 13.87 29.64 -11.61
CA ALA A 227 14.79 29.72 -10.49
C ALA A 227 14.83 31.15 -9.91
N GLY A 228 14.41 31.29 -8.65
CA GLY A 228 14.39 32.56 -7.93
C GLY A 228 13.15 33.42 -8.14
N ASN A 229 12.16 32.98 -8.93
CA ASN A 229 10.90 33.72 -9.10
C ASN A 229 9.97 33.59 -7.87
N VAL A 230 10.04 32.46 -7.18
CA VAL A 230 9.33 32.21 -5.92
C VAL A 230 10.38 31.96 -4.84
N THR A 231 10.33 32.72 -3.75
CA THR A 231 11.25 32.56 -2.62
C THR A 231 10.97 31.27 -1.84
N GLU A 232 11.93 30.81 -1.04
CA GLU A 232 11.75 29.63 -0.20
C GLU A 232 10.62 29.83 0.82
N GLU A 233 10.50 31.03 1.39
CA GLU A 233 9.44 31.39 2.32
C GLU A 233 8.06 31.40 1.66
N GLU A 234 7.95 31.94 0.45
CA GLU A 234 6.72 31.92 -0.34
C GLU A 234 6.31 30.50 -0.71
N LEU A 235 7.25 29.67 -1.18
CA LEU A 235 6.99 28.28 -1.51
C LEU A 235 6.57 27.48 -0.27
N PHE A 236 7.18 27.75 0.88
CA PHE A 236 6.78 27.16 2.16
C PHE A 236 5.37 27.60 2.57
N GLN A 237 5.01 28.87 2.39
CA GLN A 237 3.66 29.35 2.68
C GLN A 237 2.62 28.75 1.72
N LEU A 238 2.92 28.68 0.41
CA LEU A 238 2.09 27.99 -0.59
C LEU A 238 1.87 26.53 -0.21
N ARG A 239 2.94 25.83 0.18
CA ARG A 239 2.88 24.45 0.67
C ARG A 239 2.00 24.35 1.91
N THR A 240 2.19 25.20 2.91
CA THR A 240 1.39 25.16 4.15
C THR A 240 -0.10 25.37 3.87
N LEU A 241 -0.44 26.24 2.92
CA LEU A 241 -1.82 26.45 2.51
C LEU A 241 -2.38 25.24 1.76
N ALA A 242 -1.62 24.66 0.84
CA ALA A 242 -1.98 23.41 0.16
C ALA A 242 -2.16 22.25 1.14
N ASP A 243 -1.25 22.06 2.08
CA ASP A 243 -1.33 21.08 3.17
C ASP A 243 -2.67 21.22 3.91
N SER A 244 -3.01 22.44 4.30
CA SER A 244 -4.24 22.70 5.04
C SER A 244 -5.51 22.47 4.22
N ALA A 245 -5.48 22.77 2.91
CA ALA A 245 -6.61 22.55 2.01
C ALA A 245 -6.83 21.05 1.76
N GLU A 246 -5.75 20.33 1.42
CA GLU A 246 -5.80 18.90 1.14
C GLU A 246 -6.13 18.09 2.40
N PHE A 247 -5.62 18.47 3.57
CA PHE A 247 -6.01 17.80 4.83
C PHE A 247 -7.50 18.00 5.13
N GLY A 248 -8.03 19.22 4.98
CA GLY A 248 -9.46 19.49 5.17
C GLY A 248 -10.38 18.82 4.12
N LEU A 249 -9.85 18.49 2.94
CA LEU A 249 -10.54 17.71 1.92
C LEU A 249 -10.53 16.20 2.21
N ASN A 250 -9.55 15.69 2.96
CA ASN A 250 -9.34 14.26 3.20
C ASN A 250 -9.68 13.78 4.63
N PHE A 251 -9.79 14.70 5.60
CA PHE A 251 -10.15 14.34 6.96
C PHE A 251 -10.94 15.42 7.71
N ASN A 252 -11.97 14.97 8.44
CA ASN A 252 -12.66 15.77 9.43
C ASN A 252 -13.28 14.83 10.49
N ASN A 253 -12.90 15.00 11.76
CA ASN A 253 -13.37 14.13 12.84
C ASN A 253 -14.89 14.15 13.06
N THR A 254 -15.58 15.21 12.63
CA THR A 254 -17.04 15.36 12.75
C THR A 254 -17.80 14.96 11.49
N ASP A 255 -17.09 14.68 10.38
CA ASP A 255 -17.67 14.29 9.09
C ASP A 255 -16.95 13.03 8.57
N PRO A 256 -17.34 11.82 9.04
CA PRO A 256 -16.69 10.57 8.64
C PRO A 256 -16.71 10.31 7.13
N ALA A 257 -17.64 10.92 6.38
CA ALA A 257 -17.66 10.83 4.93
C ALA A 257 -16.38 11.38 4.28
N ARG A 258 -15.68 12.31 4.95
CA ARG A 258 -14.47 12.94 4.45
C ARG A 258 -13.33 11.95 4.21
N SER A 259 -13.23 10.95 5.08
CA SER A 259 -12.06 10.07 5.17
C SER A 259 -12.32 8.67 4.63
N ILE A 260 -13.35 8.48 3.79
CA ILE A 260 -13.69 7.17 3.22
C ILE A 260 -12.50 6.53 2.50
N GLY A 261 -11.68 7.32 1.77
CA GLY A 261 -10.44 6.82 1.15
C GLY A 261 -9.49 6.19 2.17
N GLY A 262 -9.29 6.84 3.32
CA GLY A 262 -8.50 6.31 4.43
C GLY A 262 -9.14 5.08 5.08
N GLN A 263 -10.48 5.05 5.22
CA GLN A 263 -11.20 3.92 5.81
C GLN A 263 -11.11 2.67 4.92
N ALA A 264 -11.23 2.83 3.60
CA ALA A 264 -11.05 1.75 2.65
C ALA A 264 -9.58 1.26 2.65
N PHE A 265 -8.61 2.19 2.62
CA PHE A 265 -7.20 1.85 2.75
C PHE A 265 -6.90 1.05 4.03
N ALA A 266 -7.47 1.44 5.18
CA ALA A 266 -7.31 0.70 6.43
C ALA A 266 -7.82 -0.75 6.32
N GLY A 267 -8.92 -0.98 5.60
CA GLY A 267 -9.41 -2.32 5.27
C GLY A 267 -8.43 -3.10 4.38
N GLY A 268 -7.86 -2.43 3.38
CA GLY A 268 -6.80 -2.98 2.53
C GLY A 268 -5.57 -3.45 3.32
N ILE A 269 -5.06 -2.61 4.22
CA ILE A 269 -3.92 -2.96 5.10
C ILE A 269 -4.24 -4.14 6.00
N LEU A 270 -5.42 -4.15 6.62
CA LEU A 270 -5.86 -5.25 7.48
C LEU A 270 -5.90 -6.57 6.69
N ASN A 271 -6.44 -6.54 5.47
CA ASN A 271 -6.49 -7.70 4.59
C ASN A 271 -5.09 -8.25 4.29
N GLN A 272 -4.11 -7.40 3.96
CA GLN A 272 -2.75 -7.84 3.62
C GLN A 272 -1.98 -8.41 4.80
N LEU A 273 -2.07 -7.77 5.96
CA LEU A 273 -1.45 -8.30 7.17
C LEU A 273 -2.09 -9.64 7.55
N ASN A 274 -3.42 -9.77 7.42
CA ASN A 274 -4.10 -11.04 7.68
C ASN A 274 -3.72 -12.14 6.67
N GLN A 275 -3.40 -11.82 5.41
CA GLN A 275 -2.83 -12.79 4.47
C GLN A 275 -1.47 -13.30 4.96
N THR A 276 -0.62 -12.41 5.48
CA THR A 276 0.67 -12.81 6.07
C THR A 276 0.46 -13.76 7.25
N VAL A 277 -0.45 -13.44 8.18
CA VAL A 277 -0.75 -14.26 9.36
C VAL A 277 -1.37 -15.61 8.97
N SER A 278 -2.43 -15.61 8.16
CA SER A 278 -3.17 -16.83 7.79
C SER A 278 -2.34 -17.79 6.95
N THR A 279 -1.40 -17.29 6.15
CA THR A 279 -0.47 -18.11 5.37
C THR A 279 0.78 -18.50 6.16
N LYS A 280 0.87 -18.15 7.45
CA LYS A 280 2.02 -18.39 8.33
C LYS A 280 3.33 -17.84 7.73
N GLY A 281 3.23 -16.62 7.20
CA GLY A 281 4.34 -15.94 6.55
C GLY A 281 4.74 -16.60 5.23
N LYS A 282 3.82 -17.13 4.42
CA LYS A 282 4.15 -17.45 3.03
C LYS A 282 4.33 -16.16 2.23
N LEU A 283 3.35 -15.26 2.36
CA LEU A 283 3.50 -13.86 1.98
C LEU A 283 4.42 -13.18 2.98
N LYS A 284 5.40 -12.40 2.49
CA LYS A 284 6.44 -11.74 3.29
C LYS A 284 6.39 -10.23 3.15
N PHE A 285 6.21 -9.75 1.93
CA PHE A 285 6.25 -8.32 1.62
C PHE A 285 5.07 -7.96 0.73
N SER A 286 4.33 -6.93 1.12
CA SER A 286 3.24 -6.36 0.31
C SER A 286 3.55 -4.91 -0.01
N LEU A 287 3.52 -4.54 -1.29
CA LEU A 287 3.63 -3.17 -1.77
C LEU A 287 2.29 -2.70 -2.34
N MET A 288 1.83 -1.55 -1.88
CA MET A 288 0.69 -0.84 -2.42
C MET A 288 1.18 0.55 -2.83
N ALA A 289 0.95 0.98 -4.07
CA ALA A 289 1.28 2.33 -4.50
C ALA A 289 0.02 3.18 -4.65
N GLY A 290 0.11 4.45 -4.25
CA GLY A 290 -0.99 5.39 -4.35
C GLY A 290 -0.56 6.83 -4.18
N SER A 291 -1.50 7.65 -3.76
CA SER A 291 -1.34 9.10 -3.71
C SER A 291 -1.43 9.63 -2.27
N TYR A 292 -1.13 10.92 -2.11
CA TYR A 292 -0.99 11.55 -0.79
C TYR A 292 -2.33 11.67 -0.04
N ASP A 293 -3.45 11.75 -0.74
CA ASP A 293 -4.82 11.80 -0.19
C ASP A 293 -5.06 10.66 0.80
N THR A 294 -4.68 9.43 0.41
CA THR A 294 -4.75 8.24 1.24
C THR A 294 -3.93 8.38 2.53
N PHE A 295 -2.74 8.98 2.46
CA PHE A 295 -1.94 9.28 3.67
C PHE A 295 -2.67 10.25 4.58
N LEU A 296 -3.15 11.38 4.06
CA LEU A 296 -3.82 12.42 4.86
C LEU A 296 -5.08 11.87 5.54
N ALA A 297 -5.90 11.13 4.79
CA ALA A 297 -7.08 10.49 5.33
C ALA A 297 -6.72 9.48 6.42
N PHE A 298 -5.71 8.62 6.19
CA PHE A 298 -5.25 7.64 7.17
C PHE A 298 -4.66 8.30 8.43
N PHE A 299 -3.83 9.34 8.28
CA PHE A 299 -3.25 10.09 9.38
C PHE A 299 -4.31 10.64 10.33
N GLY A 300 -5.39 11.19 9.75
CA GLY A 300 -6.53 11.67 10.52
C GLY A 300 -7.27 10.56 11.26
N ILE A 301 -7.73 9.51 10.55
CA ILE A 301 -8.57 8.46 11.17
C ILE A 301 -7.81 7.58 12.16
N SER A 302 -6.49 7.46 12.00
CA SER A 302 -5.61 6.76 12.94
C SER A 302 -5.08 7.67 14.05
N ASN A 303 -5.55 8.93 14.11
CA ASN A 303 -5.20 9.91 15.14
C ASN A 303 -3.68 10.18 15.26
N LEU A 304 -2.92 10.01 14.17
CA LEU A 304 -1.48 10.33 14.12
C LEU A 304 -1.22 11.84 14.27
N THR A 305 -2.21 12.67 13.95
CA THR A 305 -2.15 14.13 14.15
C THR A 305 -2.01 14.55 15.61
N SER A 306 -2.41 13.69 16.55
CA SER A 306 -2.16 13.89 17.98
C SER A 306 -0.70 13.65 18.38
N THR A 307 0.03 12.85 17.60
CA THR A 307 1.43 12.48 17.84
C THR A 307 2.40 13.54 17.34
N SER A 308 2.12 14.17 16.20
CA SER A 308 2.96 15.23 15.64
C SER A 308 2.18 16.14 14.69
N PRO A 309 2.44 17.46 14.70
CA PRO A 309 1.84 18.38 13.72
C PRO A 309 2.27 18.08 12.27
N ASN A 310 3.35 17.32 12.06
CA ASN A 310 3.79 16.95 10.72
C ASN A 310 2.79 16.04 9.98
N PHE A 311 1.87 15.39 10.70
CA PHE A 311 0.82 14.56 10.09
C PHE A 311 -0.37 15.37 9.52
N PHE A 312 -0.32 16.70 9.59
CA PHE A 312 -1.23 17.57 8.85
C PHE A 312 -0.70 17.94 7.45
N GLY A 313 0.59 17.73 7.19
CA GLY A 313 1.23 18.09 5.93
C GLY A 313 1.12 17.01 4.87
N LEU A 314 1.15 17.42 3.60
CA LEU A 314 1.36 16.50 2.48
C LEU A 314 2.65 15.69 2.73
N PRO A 315 2.63 14.36 2.62
CA PRO A 315 3.86 13.57 2.60
C PRO A 315 4.75 14.00 1.43
N HIS A 316 6.06 13.95 1.58
CA HIS A 316 7.02 14.25 0.51
C HIS A 316 6.97 13.20 -0.61
N TYR A 317 7.56 13.52 -1.76
CA TYR A 317 7.63 12.55 -2.87
C TYR A 317 8.35 11.28 -2.42
N ALA A 318 7.83 10.12 -2.83
CA ALA A 318 8.30 8.79 -2.41
C ALA A 318 8.24 8.52 -0.89
N ALA A 319 7.39 9.25 -0.15
CA ALA A 319 7.08 8.91 1.23
C ALA A 319 6.38 7.55 1.35
N THR A 320 6.58 6.87 2.48
CA THR A 320 5.99 5.55 2.74
C THR A 320 5.38 5.44 4.13
N MET A 321 4.23 4.77 4.20
CA MET A 321 3.69 4.17 5.42
C MET A 321 4.00 2.69 5.39
N SER A 322 4.42 2.11 6.51
CA SER A 322 4.66 0.67 6.62
C SER A 322 4.12 0.11 7.92
N PHE A 323 3.75 -1.16 7.85
CA PHE A 323 3.22 -1.95 8.96
C PHE A 323 4.08 -3.20 9.05
N GLU A 324 4.95 -3.26 10.05
CA GLU A 324 5.74 -4.44 10.39
C GLU A 324 4.88 -5.38 11.23
N LEU A 325 4.74 -6.63 10.79
CA LEU A 325 4.26 -7.73 11.60
C LEU A 325 5.49 -8.46 12.18
N PHE A 326 5.59 -8.55 13.50
CA PHE A 326 6.76 -9.10 14.16
C PHE A 326 6.40 -9.83 15.45
N THR A 327 7.39 -10.50 16.04
CA THR A 327 7.32 -11.05 17.41
C THR A 327 8.54 -10.57 18.21
N SER A 328 8.37 -10.43 19.53
CA SER A 328 9.42 -9.99 20.47
C SER A 328 10.37 -11.13 20.90
N GLU A 329 10.46 -12.17 20.07
CA GLU A 329 11.30 -13.34 20.28
C GLU A 329 12.18 -13.59 19.04
N ASN A 330 13.35 -14.19 19.23
CA ASN A 330 14.18 -14.69 18.12
C ASN A 330 13.65 -16.06 17.68
N VAL A 331 12.87 -16.10 16.60
CA VAL A 331 12.22 -17.32 16.12
C VAL A 331 12.75 -17.73 14.75
N THR A 332 12.82 -19.03 14.51
CA THR A 332 13.19 -19.62 13.21
C THR A 332 11.97 -20.10 12.41
N ALA A 333 10.78 -20.02 13.00
CA ALA A 333 9.52 -20.37 12.39
C ALA A 333 8.44 -19.36 12.77
N PHE A 334 7.41 -19.23 11.93
CA PHE A 334 6.28 -18.35 12.22
C PHE A 334 5.56 -18.81 13.51
N PRO A 335 5.29 -17.91 14.49
CA PRO A 335 4.63 -18.27 15.74
C PRO A 335 3.29 -18.99 15.53
N SER A 336 3.01 -20.00 16.34
CA SER A 336 1.74 -20.74 16.25
C SER A 336 0.57 -20.03 16.95
N ASP A 337 0.86 -19.19 17.93
CA ASP A 337 -0.13 -18.37 18.64
C ASP A 337 -0.08 -16.93 18.11
N ASN A 338 -1.25 -16.38 17.80
CA ASN A 338 -1.38 -15.00 17.36
C ASN A 338 -1.12 -13.99 18.49
N ASN A 339 -1.17 -14.43 19.76
CA ASN A 339 -0.83 -13.58 20.91
C ASN A 339 0.66 -13.21 20.96
N ASP A 340 1.51 -13.97 20.26
CA ASP A 340 2.95 -13.70 20.14
C ASP A 340 3.25 -12.65 19.07
N LEU A 341 2.23 -12.20 18.34
CA LEU A 341 2.35 -11.27 17.21
C LEU A 341 2.08 -9.83 17.65
N ARG A 342 2.86 -8.92 17.07
CA ARG A 342 2.74 -7.48 17.25
C ARG A 342 2.79 -6.77 15.90
N VAL A 343 2.22 -5.56 15.86
CA VAL A 343 2.27 -4.67 14.71
C VAL A 343 2.90 -3.34 15.10
N ARG A 344 3.83 -2.86 14.28
CA ARG A 344 4.46 -1.54 14.42
C ARG A 344 4.22 -0.74 13.15
N PHE A 345 3.69 0.48 13.30
CA PHE A 345 3.54 1.43 12.20
C PHE A 345 4.79 2.29 12.08
N LEU A 346 5.30 2.46 10.86
CA LEU A 346 6.43 3.33 10.58
C LEU A 346 6.10 4.26 9.41
N PHE A 347 6.58 5.49 9.53
CA PHE A 347 6.48 6.50 8.48
C PHE A 347 7.88 6.98 8.10
N ARG A 348 8.13 7.04 6.78
CA ARG A 348 9.29 7.70 6.18
C ARG A 348 8.79 8.81 5.27
N ASN A 349 9.25 10.04 5.47
CA ASN A 349 8.73 11.20 4.76
C ASN A 349 9.61 11.60 3.57
N GLY A 350 9.71 10.71 2.58
CA GLY A 350 10.36 10.98 1.30
C GLY A 350 11.62 10.16 1.07
N SER A 351 12.38 10.55 0.06
CA SER A 351 13.58 9.83 -0.43
C SER A 351 14.91 10.46 -0.02
N ASP A 352 14.91 11.62 0.65
CA ASP A 352 16.13 12.37 0.94
C ASP A 352 17.09 11.59 1.85
N ASP A 353 18.39 11.82 1.68
CA ASP A 353 19.43 11.18 2.48
C ASP A 353 19.24 11.48 3.98
N GLY A 354 19.16 10.43 4.80
CA GLY A 354 18.94 10.54 6.25
C GLY A 354 17.47 10.41 6.68
N GLU A 355 16.50 10.46 5.76
CA GLU A 355 15.13 10.04 6.06
C GLU A 355 15.10 8.52 6.28
N THR A 356 14.54 8.09 7.41
CA THR A 356 14.50 6.68 7.82
C THR A 356 13.09 6.28 8.26
N LEU A 357 12.84 4.98 8.35
CA LEU A 357 11.58 4.49 8.91
C LEU A 357 11.53 4.78 10.40
N ARG A 358 10.62 5.66 10.80
CA ARG A 358 10.39 6.03 12.21
C ARG A 358 9.08 5.46 12.69
N ALA A 359 9.11 4.80 13.84
CA ALA A 359 7.90 4.27 14.46
C ALA A 359 7.06 5.41 15.05
N PHE A 360 5.74 5.29 14.97
CA PHE A 360 4.81 6.20 15.61
C PHE A 360 3.66 5.41 16.25
N PRO A 361 3.20 5.80 17.45
CA PRO A 361 2.02 5.20 18.04
C PRO A 361 0.78 5.50 17.19
N LEU A 362 0.00 4.45 16.94
CA LEU A 362 -1.30 4.57 16.28
C LEU A 362 -2.42 4.86 17.29
N PHE A 363 -3.53 5.38 16.77
CA PHE A 363 -4.81 5.55 17.46
C PHE A 363 -4.77 6.49 18.68
N GLY A 364 -3.78 7.38 18.73
CA GLY A 364 -3.56 8.28 19.88
C GLY A 364 -3.00 7.58 21.12
N GLY A 365 -2.47 6.36 20.97
CA GLY A 365 -1.73 5.66 22.01
C GLY A 365 -0.34 6.26 22.26
N SER A 366 0.43 5.60 23.11
CA SER A 366 1.83 5.96 23.42
C SER A 366 2.83 4.86 23.11
N GLU A 367 2.37 3.68 22.69
CA GLU A 367 3.23 2.54 22.36
C GLU A 367 3.53 2.50 20.86
N ASP A 368 4.80 2.34 20.51
CA ASP A 368 5.25 2.21 19.11
C ASP A 368 4.83 0.89 18.45
N SER A 369 4.22 -0.04 19.20
CA SER A 369 3.66 -1.28 18.66
C SER A 369 2.47 -1.75 19.47
N LEU A 370 1.56 -2.48 18.83
CA LEU A 370 0.36 -3.05 19.45
C LEU A 370 0.39 -4.59 19.34
N PRO A 371 -0.16 -5.33 20.33
CA PRO A 371 -0.51 -6.73 20.13
C PRO A 371 -1.41 -6.88 18.90
N TRP A 372 -1.25 -7.99 18.16
CA TRP A 372 -2.00 -8.24 16.93
C TRP A 372 -3.52 -8.11 17.11
N THR A 373 -4.06 -8.65 18.21
CA THR A 373 -5.49 -8.59 18.53
C THR A 373 -5.99 -7.15 18.69
N ASP A 374 -5.20 -6.30 19.34
CA ASP A 374 -5.56 -4.91 19.62
C ASP A 374 -5.45 -4.06 18.36
N PHE A 375 -4.41 -4.31 17.55
CA PHE A 375 -4.26 -3.69 16.23
C PHE A 375 -5.46 -4.03 15.33
N VAL A 376 -5.84 -5.30 15.23
CA VAL A 376 -6.99 -5.74 14.42
C VAL A 376 -8.27 -5.08 14.90
N SER A 377 -8.53 -5.07 16.21
CA SER A 377 -9.72 -4.44 16.80
C SER A 377 -9.80 -2.94 16.46
N GLN A 378 -8.70 -2.21 16.64
CA GLN A 378 -8.68 -0.77 16.36
C GLN A 378 -8.77 -0.45 14.87
N MET A 379 -8.08 -1.22 14.00
CA MET A 379 -8.20 -1.08 12.55
C MET A 379 -9.62 -1.38 12.05
N GLN A 380 -10.30 -2.39 12.62
CA GLN A 380 -11.69 -2.72 12.26
C GLN A 380 -12.66 -1.58 12.57
N ASN A 381 -12.44 -0.83 13.65
CA ASN A 381 -13.29 0.30 14.02
C ASN A 381 -13.21 1.47 13.03
N ILE A 382 -12.10 1.60 12.29
CA ILE A 382 -11.87 2.69 11.34
C ILE A 382 -11.93 2.25 9.88
N SER A 383 -12.20 0.98 9.60
CA SER A 383 -12.10 0.44 8.24
C SER A 383 -13.43 0.15 7.57
N ILE A 384 -13.44 0.35 6.25
CA ILE A 384 -14.39 -0.27 5.35
C ILE A 384 -13.74 -1.55 4.85
N THR A 385 -14.38 -2.70 5.05
CA THR A 385 -13.73 -4.01 4.87
C THR A 385 -14.21 -4.77 3.64
N THR A 386 -15.29 -4.30 3.00
CA THR A 386 -15.83 -4.90 1.78
C THR A 386 -16.26 -3.84 0.76
N SER A 387 -16.21 -4.18 -0.52
CA SER A 387 -16.72 -3.32 -1.59
C SER A 387 -18.22 -3.10 -1.49
N GLU A 388 -18.99 -4.08 -0.97
CA GLU A 388 -20.42 -3.93 -0.68
C GLU A 388 -20.68 -2.82 0.36
N GLN A 389 -19.94 -2.86 1.49
CA GLN A 389 -20.02 -1.82 2.52
C GLN A 389 -19.65 -0.45 1.93
N TRP A 390 -18.59 -0.38 1.12
CA TRP A 390 -18.18 0.84 0.45
C TRP A 390 -19.28 1.39 -0.46
N CYS A 391 -19.87 0.55 -1.33
CA CYS A 391 -20.95 0.93 -2.23
C CYS A 391 -22.15 1.50 -1.45
N GLY A 392 -22.55 0.84 -0.35
CA GLY A 392 -23.64 1.29 0.50
C GLY A 392 -23.38 2.64 1.17
N ILE A 393 -22.15 2.88 1.65
CA ILE A 393 -21.75 4.14 2.27
C ILE A 393 -21.65 5.26 1.23
N CYS A 394 -21.02 4.97 0.09
CA CYS A 394 -20.75 5.96 -0.94
C CYS A 394 -21.98 6.35 -1.75
N GLN A 395 -23.01 5.49 -1.78
CA GLN A 395 -24.14 5.60 -2.70
C GLN A 395 -23.62 5.74 -4.14
N SER A 396 -22.66 4.89 -4.49
CA SER A 396 -21.90 4.98 -5.73
C SER A 396 -22.65 4.32 -6.89
N ASP A 397 -22.57 4.94 -8.07
CA ASP A 397 -23.07 4.41 -9.34
C ASP A 397 -21.98 3.67 -10.13
N MET A 398 -20.84 3.36 -9.50
CA MET A 398 -19.78 2.59 -10.15
C MET A 398 -20.32 1.22 -10.60
N PRO A 399 -19.92 0.70 -11.78
CA PRO A 399 -20.51 -0.52 -12.36
C PRO A 399 -20.49 -1.73 -11.41
N PHE A 400 -19.41 -1.90 -10.64
CA PHE A 400 -19.30 -3.00 -9.69
C PHE A 400 -20.29 -2.90 -8.51
N CYS A 401 -20.84 -1.72 -8.22
CA CYS A 401 -21.84 -1.53 -7.16
C CYS A 401 -23.22 -2.08 -7.53
N GLU A 402 -23.52 -2.22 -8.83
CA GLU A 402 -24.78 -2.80 -9.31
C GLU A 402 -25.01 -4.23 -8.78
N ALA A 403 -23.93 -5.00 -8.66
CA ALA A 403 -23.96 -6.36 -8.13
C ALA A 403 -24.54 -6.41 -6.70
N TYR A 404 -24.30 -5.37 -5.89
CA TYR A 404 -24.74 -5.29 -4.49
C TYR A 404 -26.12 -4.65 -4.31
N ASN A 405 -26.62 -3.91 -5.31
CA ASN A 405 -27.97 -3.34 -5.27
C ASN A 405 -29.06 -4.42 -5.49
N SER A 406 -28.72 -5.52 -6.16
CA SER A 406 -29.67 -6.59 -6.51
C SER A 406 -30.04 -7.52 -5.33
N THR A 407 -29.27 -7.54 -4.25
CA THR A 407 -29.52 -8.36 -3.05
C THR A 407 -30.52 -7.73 -2.07
N GLY A 408 -30.93 -6.48 -2.27
CA GLY A 408 -31.94 -5.78 -1.45
C GLY A 408 -33.41 -5.98 -1.86
N SER A 409 -33.69 -6.73 -2.94
CA SER A 409 -35.04 -6.82 -3.54
C SER A 409 -35.65 -8.24 -3.53
N SER A 410 -35.40 -9.03 -2.49
CA SER A 410 -36.28 -10.17 -2.18
C SER A 410 -37.20 -9.80 -1.03
N SER A 411 -38.31 -9.13 -1.36
CA SER A 411 -39.43 -8.94 -0.42
C SER A 411 -39.94 -10.30 0.06
N PRO A 412 -39.87 -10.64 1.36
CA PRO A 412 -40.68 -11.72 1.89
C PRO A 412 -42.11 -11.20 2.01
N ALA A 413 -43.06 -11.98 1.51
CA ALA A 413 -44.47 -11.73 1.71
C ALA A 413 -44.79 -11.57 3.22
N SER A 414 -45.68 -10.62 3.49
CA SER A 414 -46.29 -10.25 4.76
C SER A 414 -46.45 -11.37 5.82
N SER A 415 -45.96 -11.09 7.03
CA SER A 415 -46.60 -11.53 8.27
C SER A 415 -46.35 -10.53 9.41
N GLN A 416 -47.43 -10.04 10.01
CA GLN A 416 -47.46 -9.12 11.15
C GLN A 416 -46.88 -9.74 12.42
N GLY A 417 -46.17 -8.92 13.22
CA GLY A 417 -46.09 -9.08 14.68
C GLY A 417 -44.70 -8.86 15.29
N GLY A 418 -44.58 -7.85 16.17
CA GLY A 418 -43.60 -7.83 17.27
C GLY A 418 -42.47 -6.80 17.16
N SER A 419 -42.58 -5.72 17.92
CA SER A 419 -41.52 -4.72 18.15
C SER A 419 -40.33 -5.30 18.91
N GLY A 420 -39.12 -5.04 18.42
CA GLY A 420 -37.88 -5.27 19.17
C GLY A 420 -36.71 -4.65 18.43
N GLY A 421 -36.22 -3.50 18.93
CA GLY A 421 -35.00 -2.87 18.43
C GLY A 421 -33.79 -3.76 18.65
N GLY A 422 -32.99 -3.97 17.61
CA GLY A 422 -31.78 -4.78 17.64
C GLY A 422 -30.82 -4.33 16.56
N MET A 423 -29.60 -3.99 17.00
CA MET A 423 -28.46 -3.55 16.22
C MET A 423 -28.09 -4.58 15.13
N SER A 424 -27.79 -4.08 13.93
CA SER A 424 -27.48 -4.91 12.76
C SER A 424 -26.15 -5.65 12.92
N ASN A 425 -26.21 -6.97 13.11
CA ASN A 425 -25.05 -7.85 13.07
C ASN A 425 -24.60 -8.07 11.61
N VAL A 426 -23.86 -7.11 11.06
CA VAL A 426 -23.24 -7.24 9.71
C VAL A 426 -21.73 -7.55 9.81
N VAL A 427 -21.13 -7.48 10.99
CA VAL A 427 -19.66 -7.63 11.18
C VAL A 427 -19.19 -9.09 11.33
N ALA A 428 -20.08 -10.09 11.36
CA ALA A 428 -19.70 -11.51 11.52
C ALA A 428 -19.64 -12.33 10.21
N GLY A 429 -20.14 -11.79 9.09
CA GLY A 429 -20.42 -12.59 7.88
C GLY A 429 -19.22 -12.91 6.98
N VAL A 430 -18.17 -12.08 6.98
CA VAL A 430 -17.11 -12.15 5.96
C VAL A 430 -16.03 -13.20 6.32
N ILE A 431 -15.78 -13.41 7.61
CA ILE A 431 -14.83 -14.44 8.09
C ILE A 431 -15.45 -15.85 7.96
N GLY A 432 -16.77 -15.96 8.11
CA GLY A 432 -17.49 -17.23 7.92
C GLY A 432 -17.42 -17.73 6.48
N ALA A 433 -17.59 -16.87 5.48
CA ALA A 433 -17.65 -17.30 4.08
C ALA A 433 -16.34 -17.92 3.57
N MET A 434 -15.19 -17.36 3.95
CA MET A 434 -13.87 -17.88 3.55
C MET A 434 -13.52 -19.21 4.24
N VAL A 435 -13.87 -19.36 5.53
CA VAL A 435 -13.68 -20.62 6.25
C VAL A 435 -14.65 -21.70 5.74
N THR A 436 -15.89 -21.33 5.41
CA THR A 436 -16.87 -22.28 4.88
C THR A 436 -16.48 -22.77 3.48
N LEU A 437 -15.99 -21.88 2.61
CA LEU A 437 -15.46 -22.28 1.28
C LEU A 437 -14.21 -23.17 1.41
N GLY A 438 -13.31 -22.88 2.35
CA GLY A 438 -12.15 -23.72 2.64
C GLY A 438 -12.54 -25.12 3.15
N VAL A 439 -13.48 -25.19 4.09
CA VAL A 439 -13.98 -26.47 4.64
C VAL A 439 -14.74 -27.27 3.58
N VAL A 440 -15.58 -26.62 2.76
CA VAL A 440 -16.28 -27.28 1.65
C VAL A 440 -15.31 -27.80 0.60
N ALA A 441 -14.27 -27.05 0.24
CA ALA A 441 -13.23 -27.51 -0.69
C ALA A 441 -12.46 -28.73 -0.16
N ILE A 442 -12.15 -28.74 1.15
CA ILE A 442 -11.50 -29.90 1.81
C ILE A 442 -12.45 -31.11 1.81
N LEU A 443 -13.72 -30.94 2.14
CA LEU A 443 -14.70 -32.03 2.16
C LEU A 443 -14.95 -32.60 0.76
N VAL A 444 -15.03 -31.75 -0.27
CA VAL A 444 -15.14 -32.18 -1.68
C VAL A 444 -13.86 -32.89 -2.13
N GLY A 445 -12.68 -32.39 -1.76
CA GLY A 445 -11.40 -33.04 -2.04
C GLY A 445 -11.27 -34.43 -1.40
N LEU A 446 -11.69 -34.58 -0.14
CA LEU A 446 -11.71 -35.86 0.57
C LEU A 446 -12.72 -36.84 -0.05
N ALA A 447 -13.91 -36.37 -0.43
CA ALA A 447 -14.90 -37.18 -1.12
C ALA A 447 -14.40 -37.67 -2.49
N PHE A 448 -13.73 -36.82 -3.26
CA PHE A 448 -13.13 -37.18 -4.55
C PHE A 448 -12.03 -38.25 -4.39
N LEU A 449 -11.17 -38.15 -3.37
CA LEU A 449 -10.14 -39.15 -3.09
C LEU A 449 -10.72 -40.51 -2.65
N PHE A 450 -11.80 -40.51 -1.86
CA PHE A 450 -12.49 -41.73 -1.47
C PHE A 450 -13.19 -42.42 -2.66
N LEU A 451 -13.82 -41.65 -3.54
CA LEU A 451 -14.44 -42.16 -4.77
C LEU A 451 -13.41 -42.69 -5.77
N ARG A 452 -12.24 -42.03 -5.89
CA ARG A 452 -11.12 -42.50 -6.73
C ARG A 452 -10.52 -43.80 -6.22
N ARG A 453 -10.34 -43.94 -4.90
CA ARG A 453 -9.86 -45.20 -4.28
C ARG A 453 -10.82 -46.37 -4.50
N ARG A 454 -12.14 -46.13 -4.46
CA ARG A 454 -13.15 -47.16 -4.75
C ARG A 454 -13.16 -47.59 -6.23
N ARG A 455 -12.79 -46.72 -7.17
CA ARG A 455 -12.65 -47.09 -8.59
C ARG A 455 -11.38 -47.89 -8.88
N THR A 456 -10.29 -47.68 -8.16
CA THR A 456 -9.04 -48.45 -8.34
C THR A 456 -9.05 -49.83 -7.69
N SER A 457 -10.05 -50.15 -6.85
CA SER A 457 -10.22 -51.51 -6.27
C SER A 457 -10.94 -52.50 -7.19
N HIS A 458 -11.42 -52.06 -8.37
CA HIS A 458 -12.02 -52.91 -9.40
C HIS A 458 -11.23 -52.87 -10.71
N ILE A 459 -9.94 -53.18 -10.67
CA ILE A 459 -9.20 -53.59 -11.87
C ILE A 459 -8.34 -54.79 -11.47
N ALA A 460 -8.75 -55.98 -11.93
CA ALA A 460 -7.94 -57.19 -11.85
C ALA A 460 -6.68 -57.04 -12.75
N PRO A 461 -5.54 -57.63 -12.38
CA PRO A 461 -4.30 -57.42 -13.13
C PRO A 461 -4.37 -58.19 -14.45
N ALA A 462 -4.32 -57.46 -15.57
CA ALA A 462 -4.08 -58.04 -16.88
C ALA A 462 -2.58 -58.22 -17.12
N THR A 463 -2.25 -59.44 -17.53
CA THR A 463 -0.94 -60.04 -17.73
C THR A 463 -0.08 -59.30 -18.75
N ALA A 464 1.21 -59.17 -18.44
CA ALA A 464 2.22 -58.65 -19.35
C ALA A 464 2.54 -59.64 -20.48
N GLN A 465 2.66 -59.14 -21.72
CA GLN A 465 3.56 -59.69 -22.74
C GLN A 465 4.22 -58.56 -23.56
N PRO A 466 5.46 -58.77 -24.05
CA PRO A 466 6.29 -57.71 -24.62
C PRO A 466 6.38 -57.76 -26.17
N ILE A 467 7.19 -56.84 -26.73
CA ILE A 467 7.74 -56.79 -28.10
C ILE A 467 6.83 -55.99 -29.08
N ASN A 468 7.26 -55.05 -29.93
CA ASN A 468 8.52 -54.86 -30.65
C ASN A 468 8.74 -53.41 -31.10
N GLU A 469 10.01 -53.07 -31.30
CA GLU A 469 10.48 -51.95 -32.10
C GLU A 469 9.92 -52.00 -33.53
N LYS A 470 9.59 -50.84 -34.10
CA LYS A 470 9.80 -50.62 -35.53
C LYS A 470 10.06 -49.16 -35.87
N HIS A 471 11.27 -48.98 -36.36
CA HIS A 471 11.83 -47.85 -37.07
C HIS A 471 11.02 -47.52 -38.33
N SER A 472 10.74 -46.24 -38.59
CA SER A 472 10.46 -45.70 -39.93
C SER A 472 10.88 -44.24 -39.97
N GLY A 473 11.84 -43.93 -40.84
CA GLY A 473 12.31 -42.56 -41.10
C GLY A 473 11.71 -41.95 -42.37
N ARG A 474 12.22 -40.73 -42.66
CA ARG A 474 12.00 -39.85 -43.83
C ARG A 474 10.59 -39.22 -43.96
N SER A 475 10.41 -37.99 -44.43
CA SER A 475 11.29 -36.90 -44.91
C SER A 475 10.43 -35.65 -45.11
N ASP A 476 11.05 -34.48 -44.91
CA ASP A 476 10.91 -33.19 -45.61
C ASP A 476 9.53 -32.64 -46.01
N SER A 477 9.23 -31.41 -45.58
CA SER A 477 9.09 -30.28 -46.52
C SER A 477 8.92 -28.94 -45.80
N ASP A 478 9.69 -27.99 -46.32
CA ASP A 478 9.77 -26.55 -46.08
C ASP A 478 8.45 -25.80 -45.82
N SER A 479 8.56 -24.78 -44.98
CA SER A 479 7.57 -23.71 -44.80
C SER A 479 8.13 -22.39 -45.32
N ALA A 480 7.30 -21.67 -46.06
CA ALA A 480 7.33 -20.21 -46.13
C ALA A 480 6.62 -19.63 -44.89
#